data_AF-A0A2Z4Y1X2-F1
#
_entry.id   AF-A0A2Z4Y1X2-F1
#
_cell.length_a   1.000
_cell.length_b   1.000
_cell.length_c   1.000
_cell.angle_alpha   90.00
_cell.angle_beta   90.00
_cell.angle_gamma   90.00
#
_symmetry.space_group_name_H-M   'P 1'
#
loop_
_entity.id
_entity.type
_entity.pdbx_description
1 polymer ?
#
loop_
_entity_poly.entity_id
_entity_poly.type
_entity_poly.pdbx_seq_one_letter_code
_entity_poly.pdbx_strand_id
1 'polypeptide(L)'
;MKQNAARNLIIAVIIVLVGAWLGRVLLGQRSARDQSARASEQTDESRGTSKRTATTRGTEGSTRITSQERKKFEVKREFLGLANAATSSPAWSVDPEHQPRAYMTADFRGLDAPPEGFKLENVVLTEEGFTLPPPAPGEENKPRTGIIESPPQMFDFFSNAITPMWKEKLPDGTDMFVEAQVSPDGVHWGPWQWVEIDEDSFGQVSPTYPDGRPNPNYGYTIGTTLAWGLTQWGYVRYRVRLFSEGPESPVLSMFRIFFQDSTLGEGQVADPATMPQVEYTETAQQSASPTEGGNVQ
;
A
#
# COMPACT_ATOMS: atom_id res chain seq x y z
N MET A 1 -28.95 -18.16 -46.37
CA MET A 1 -28.81 -19.44 -45.64
C MET A 1 -27.40 -19.72 -45.11
N LYS A 2 -26.31 -19.44 -45.85
CA LYS A 2 -24.93 -19.74 -45.39
C LYS A 2 -24.48 -19.00 -44.10
N GLN A 3 -25.01 -17.80 -43.84
CA GLN A 3 -24.61 -16.98 -42.69
C GLN A 3 -25.12 -17.54 -41.33
N ASN A 4 -26.26 -18.24 -41.32
CA ASN A 4 -26.82 -18.83 -40.11
C ASN A 4 -26.05 -20.10 -39.68
N ALA A 5 -25.46 -20.83 -40.64
CA ALA A 5 -24.64 -22.00 -40.34
C ALA A 5 -23.34 -21.62 -39.63
N ALA A 6 -22.68 -20.53 -40.06
CA ALA A 6 -21.45 -20.04 -39.43
C ALA A 6 -21.69 -19.56 -37.99
N ARG A 7 -22.81 -18.86 -37.74
CA ARG A 7 -23.16 -18.38 -36.39
C ARG A 7 -23.45 -19.53 -35.42
N ASN A 8 -24.13 -20.58 -35.88
CA ASN A 8 -24.41 -21.76 -35.04
C ASN A 8 -23.15 -22.57 -34.72
N LEU A 9 -22.18 -22.63 -35.65
CA LEU A 9 -20.90 -23.30 -35.41
C LEU A 9 -20.08 -22.58 -34.31
N ILE A 10 -20.03 -21.24 -34.34
CA ILE A 10 -19.30 -20.45 -33.34
C ILE A 10 -19.89 -20.65 -31.94
N ILE A 11 -21.21 -20.64 -31.81
CA ILE A 11 -21.89 -20.87 -30.52
C ILE A 11 -21.57 -22.26 -29.97
N ALA A 12 -21.58 -23.30 -30.82
CA ALA A 12 -21.24 -24.66 -30.40
C ALA A 12 -19.80 -24.78 -29.88
N VAL A 13 -18.83 -24.12 -30.54
CA VAL A 13 -17.42 -24.10 -30.10
C VAL A 13 -17.26 -23.42 -28.73
N ILE A 14 -17.94 -22.28 -28.52
CA ILE A 14 -17.90 -21.57 -27.24
C ILE A 14 -18.43 -22.44 -26.10
N ILE A 15 -19.55 -23.16 -26.32
CA ILE A 15 -20.14 -24.03 -25.30
C ILE A 15 -19.17 -25.17 -24.90
N VAL A 16 -18.50 -25.79 -25.87
CA VAL A 16 -17.53 -26.86 -25.60
C VAL A 16 -16.32 -26.34 -24.81
N LEU A 17 -15.80 -25.16 -25.16
CA LEU A 17 -14.67 -24.56 -24.47
C LEU A 17 -15.01 -24.17 -23.03
N VAL A 18 -16.20 -23.58 -22.80
CA VAL A 18 -16.67 -23.24 -21.45
C VAL A 18 -16.89 -24.49 -20.60
N GLY A 19 -17.48 -25.56 -21.18
CA GLY A 19 -17.66 -26.84 -20.49
C GLY A 19 -16.33 -27.49 -20.09
N ALA A 20 -15.34 -27.49 -20.98
CA ALA A 20 -14.01 -28.01 -20.69
C ALA A 20 -13.27 -27.22 -19.61
N TRP A 21 -13.43 -25.88 -19.59
CA TRP A 21 -12.84 -25.02 -18.57
C TRP A 21 -13.48 -25.25 -17.19
N LEU A 22 -14.81 -25.28 -17.11
CA LEU A 22 -15.53 -25.57 -15.86
C LEU A 22 -15.21 -26.97 -15.31
N GLY A 23 -15.05 -27.97 -16.18
CA GLY A 23 -14.63 -29.31 -15.77
C GLY A 23 -13.25 -29.33 -15.09
N ARG A 24 -12.28 -28.56 -15.59
CA ARG A 24 -10.94 -28.45 -14.98
C ARG A 24 -10.97 -27.76 -13.63
N VAL A 25 -11.76 -26.70 -13.47
CA VAL A 25 -11.88 -25.97 -12.18
C VAL A 25 -12.48 -26.87 -11.10
N LEU A 26 -13.51 -27.65 -11.45
CA LEU A 26 -14.16 -28.57 -10.49
C LEU A 26 -13.28 -29.77 -10.12
N LEU A 27 -12.44 -30.26 -11.04
CA LEU A 27 -11.48 -31.33 -10.75
C LEU A 27 -10.30 -30.83 -9.89
N GLY A 28 -9.85 -29.59 -10.06
CA GLY A 28 -8.78 -28.99 -9.26
C GLY A 28 -9.14 -28.81 -7.78
N GLN A 29 -10.42 -28.54 -7.47
CA GLN A 29 -10.86 -28.35 -6.08
C GLN A 29 -10.94 -29.66 -5.27
N ARG A 30 -11.04 -30.83 -5.91
CA ARG A 30 -11.02 -32.12 -5.17
C ARG A 30 -9.64 -32.50 -4.66
N SER A 31 -8.57 -32.14 -5.38
CA SER A 31 -7.19 -32.50 -4.98
C SER A 31 -6.69 -31.73 -3.75
N ALA A 32 -7.21 -30.53 -3.49
CA ALA A 32 -6.79 -29.70 -2.36
C ALA A 32 -7.38 -30.18 -1.02
N ARG A 33 -8.51 -30.89 -1.04
CA ARG A 33 -9.19 -31.37 0.17
C ARG A 33 -8.58 -32.64 0.76
N ASP A 34 -7.94 -33.47 -0.08
CA ASP A 34 -7.28 -34.70 0.36
C ASP A 34 -5.87 -34.44 0.94
N GLN A 35 -5.22 -33.33 0.58
CA GLN A 35 -3.91 -32.97 1.13
C GLN A 35 -3.99 -32.37 2.54
N SER A 36 -5.07 -31.66 2.87
CA SER A 36 -5.29 -31.11 4.21
C SER A 36 -5.68 -32.18 5.25
N ALA A 37 -6.25 -33.31 4.84
CA ALA A 37 -6.58 -34.41 5.75
C ALA A 37 -5.35 -35.24 6.19
N ARG A 38 -4.25 -35.24 5.42
CA ARG A 38 -3.02 -35.99 5.77
C ARG A 38 -2.03 -35.18 6.63
N ALA A 39 -2.16 -33.86 6.66
CA ALA A 39 -1.28 -33.01 7.47
C ALA A 39 -1.65 -33.00 8.97
N SER A 40 -2.86 -33.43 9.35
CA SER A 40 -3.31 -33.44 10.75
C SER A 40 -2.94 -34.69 11.54
N GLU A 41 -2.44 -35.76 10.91
CA GLU A 41 -2.09 -37.03 11.60
C GLU A 41 -0.64 -37.11 12.08
N GLN A 42 0.22 -36.12 11.80
CA GLN A 42 1.67 -36.23 12.07
C GLN A 42 2.18 -35.41 13.27
N THR A 43 1.31 -34.86 14.11
CA THR A 43 1.70 -33.91 15.19
C THR A 43 1.58 -34.43 16.62
N ASP A 44 1.32 -35.71 16.88
CA ASP A 44 1.03 -36.20 18.25
C ASP A 44 1.97 -37.28 18.81
N GLU A 45 3.14 -37.52 18.20
CA GLU A 45 4.17 -38.40 18.77
C GLU A 45 5.55 -37.73 18.85
N SER A 46 5.73 -36.82 19.82
CA SER A 46 7.06 -36.55 20.40
C SER A 46 6.97 -35.82 21.73
N ARG A 47 6.56 -36.56 22.77
CA ARG A 47 6.77 -36.15 24.17
C ARG A 47 7.55 -37.27 24.88
N GLY A 48 8.86 -37.28 24.65
CA GLY A 48 9.80 -38.21 25.27
C GLY A 48 11.01 -37.48 25.83
N THR A 49 11.10 -37.45 27.16
CA THR A 49 12.23 -37.09 28.02
C THR A 49 13.63 -37.30 27.43
N SER A 50 14.49 -36.28 27.50
CA SER A 50 15.95 -36.50 27.57
C SER A 50 16.66 -35.41 28.37
N LYS A 51 17.23 -35.83 29.51
CA LYS A 51 18.31 -35.14 30.23
C LYS A 51 19.57 -35.22 29.36
N ARG A 52 20.32 -34.12 29.17
CA ARG A 52 21.77 -34.05 29.42
C ARG A 52 22.47 -32.78 28.88
N THR A 53 23.29 -32.23 29.77
CA THR A 53 24.70 -31.81 29.58
C THR A 53 25.00 -30.54 28.80
N ALA A 54 25.53 -29.57 29.56
CA ALA A 54 26.35 -28.47 29.08
C ALA A 54 27.63 -28.99 28.43
N THR A 55 27.88 -28.57 27.18
CA THR A 55 29.21 -28.64 26.57
C THR A 55 29.45 -27.36 25.77
N THR A 56 30.48 -26.64 26.20
CA THR A 56 31.15 -25.52 25.53
C THR A 56 31.74 -25.96 24.18
N ARG A 57 31.89 -24.99 23.27
CA ARG A 57 32.91 -24.87 22.20
C ARG A 57 32.37 -25.01 20.76
N GLY A 58 32.62 -23.98 19.94
CA GLY A 58 32.49 -24.06 18.49
C GLY A 58 32.28 -22.72 17.78
N THR A 59 33.23 -21.78 17.91
CA THR A 59 33.51 -20.80 16.86
C THR A 59 33.77 -21.54 15.55
N GLU A 60 33.06 -21.21 14.48
CA GLU A 60 33.54 -21.14 13.08
C GLU A 60 32.36 -21.16 12.09
N GLY A 61 32.24 -20.07 11.33
CA GLY A 61 31.24 -19.93 10.27
C GLY A 61 31.36 -18.61 9.52
N SER A 62 32.57 -18.04 9.43
CA SER A 62 32.86 -16.91 8.55
C SER A 62 32.85 -17.44 7.11
N THR A 63 31.80 -17.14 6.35
CA THR A 63 31.74 -17.32 4.89
C THR A 63 32.78 -16.43 4.22
N ARG A 64 34.02 -16.92 4.20
CA ARG A 64 35.14 -16.30 3.49
C ARG A 64 34.92 -16.54 2.00
N ILE A 65 34.30 -15.56 1.34
CA ILE A 65 34.21 -15.51 -0.12
C ILE A 65 35.62 -15.66 -0.68
N THR A 66 35.82 -16.68 -1.49
CA THR A 66 37.13 -17.01 -2.03
C THR A 66 37.57 -15.92 -3.02
N SER A 67 38.88 -15.68 -3.14
CA SER A 67 39.43 -14.73 -4.13
C SER A 67 39.10 -15.11 -5.59
N GLN A 68 38.68 -16.35 -5.84
CA GLN A 68 38.14 -16.79 -7.13
C GLN A 68 36.68 -16.38 -7.36
N GLU A 69 35.84 -16.31 -6.33
CA GLU A 69 34.46 -15.81 -6.45
C GLU A 69 34.41 -14.28 -6.66
N ARG A 70 35.34 -13.54 -6.05
CA ARG A 70 35.51 -12.09 -6.34
C ARG A 70 35.82 -11.83 -7.81
N LYS A 71 36.66 -12.64 -8.46
CA LYS A 71 36.95 -12.51 -9.91
C LYS A 71 35.77 -12.84 -10.80
N LYS A 72 34.81 -13.66 -10.35
CA LYS A 72 33.59 -13.97 -11.13
C LYS A 72 32.62 -12.78 -11.17
N PHE A 73 32.67 -11.89 -10.19
CA PHE A 73 31.87 -10.65 -10.15
C PHE A 73 32.55 -9.45 -10.85
N GLU A 74 33.85 -9.50 -11.11
CA GLU A 74 34.59 -8.41 -11.75
C GLU A 74 34.41 -8.37 -13.29
N VAL A 75 33.98 -9.48 -13.91
CA VAL A 75 33.86 -9.62 -15.38
C VAL A 75 32.63 -8.90 -15.96
N LYS A 76 31.75 -8.31 -15.15
CA LYS A 76 30.60 -7.52 -15.65
C LYS A 76 30.80 -6.00 -15.63
N ARG A 77 32.00 -5.48 -15.33
CA ARG A 77 32.28 -4.03 -15.41
C ARG A 77 32.86 -3.57 -16.75
N GLU A 78 33.50 -4.46 -17.52
CA GLU A 78 34.09 -4.08 -18.82
C GLU A 78 33.07 -3.98 -19.96
N PHE A 79 31.87 -4.58 -19.81
CA PHE A 79 30.80 -4.46 -20.82
C PHE A 79 30.09 -3.09 -20.81
N LEU A 80 30.33 -2.26 -19.79
CA LEU A 80 29.83 -0.88 -19.71
C LEU A 80 30.79 0.14 -20.37
N GLY A 81 31.98 -0.29 -20.82
CA GLY A 81 33.01 0.60 -21.38
C GLY A 81 32.98 0.76 -22.90
N LEU A 82 32.08 0.09 -23.62
CA LEU A 82 32.00 0.12 -25.10
C LEU A 82 30.70 0.71 -25.65
N ALA A 83 29.87 1.32 -24.79
CA ALA A 83 28.79 2.17 -25.27
C ALA A 83 29.42 3.43 -25.89
N ASN A 84 29.45 3.48 -27.22
CA ASN A 84 29.79 4.68 -27.98
C ASN A 84 29.03 5.89 -27.43
N ALA A 85 29.75 6.89 -26.92
CA ALA A 85 29.18 8.16 -26.43
C ALA A 85 28.37 8.93 -27.50
N ALA A 86 28.49 8.52 -28.77
CA ALA A 86 27.75 9.08 -29.91
C ALA A 86 26.43 8.35 -30.22
N THR A 87 26.15 7.20 -29.59
CA THR A 87 24.92 6.41 -29.80
C THR A 87 24.25 5.99 -28.49
N SER A 88 24.75 6.41 -27.33
CA SER A 88 23.89 6.54 -26.18
C SER A 88 22.79 7.51 -26.60
N SER A 89 21.58 6.99 -26.82
CA SER A 89 20.34 7.77 -26.80
C SER A 89 20.51 8.89 -25.78
N PRO A 90 20.05 10.14 -26.04
CA PRO A 90 20.18 11.19 -25.07
C PRO A 90 19.71 10.58 -23.77
N ALA A 91 20.62 10.45 -22.80
CA ALA A 91 20.21 10.25 -21.45
C ALA A 91 19.44 11.54 -21.20
N TRP A 92 18.13 11.50 -21.44
CA TRP A 92 17.19 12.48 -20.93
C TRP A 92 17.29 12.26 -19.43
N SER A 93 18.36 12.81 -18.88
CA SER A 93 18.65 12.97 -17.48
C SER A 93 17.59 13.97 -17.06
N VAL A 94 16.37 13.49 -16.90
CA VAL A 94 15.29 14.25 -16.31
C VAL A 94 15.82 14.60 -14.94
N ASP A 95 16.12 15.88 -14.74
CA ASP A 95 16.59 16.33 -13.45
C ASP A 95 15.46 16.08 -12.45
N PRO A 96 15.64 15.19 -11.46
CA PRO A 96 14.59 14.86 -10.51
C PRO A 96 14.11 16.09 -9.73
N GLU A 97 14.91 17.15 -9.65
CA GLU A 97 14.54 18.41 -9.01
C GLU A 97 13.50 19.21 -9.80
N HIS A 98 13.34 18.94 -11.09
CA HIS A 98 12.37 19.62 -11.94
C HIS A 98 11.04 18.86 -12.06
N GLN A 99 10.97 17.61 -11.60
CA GLN A 99 9.73 16.83 -11.67
C GLN A 99 8.68 17.35 -10.68
N PRO A 100 7.40 17.54 -11.09
CA PRO A 100 6.34 17.91 -10.17
C PRO A 100 6.23 16.88 -9.06
N ARG A 101 6.37 17.35 -7.81
CA ARG A 101 6.32 16.54 -6.60
C ARG A 101 5.61 17.31 -5.49
N ALA A 102 4.75 16.63 -4.74
CA ALA A 102 4.03 17.23 -3.63
C ALA A 102 3.71 16.18 -2.56
N TYR A 103 3.16 16.67 -1.45
CA TYR A 103 2.78 15.85 -0.31
C TYR A 103 1.35 16.16 0.11
N MET A 104 0.56 15.11 0.32
CA MET A 104 -0.65 15.19 1.16
C MET A 104 -0.30 14.71 2.55
N THR A 105 -0.79 15.38 3.59
CA THR A 105 -0.58 14.95 4.98
C THR A 105 -1.89 14.97 5.74
N ALA A 106 -2.16 13.87 6.44
CA ALA A 106 -3.18 13.77 7.47
C ALA A 106 -2.47 13.57 8.82
N ASP A 107 -2.64 14.52 9.73
CA ASP A 107 -2.16 14.42 11.12
C ASP A 107 -3.34 14.13 12.03
N PHE A 108 -3.26 13.04 12.79
CA PHE A 108 -4.36 12.58 13.65
C PHE A 108 -4.13 12.90 15.12
N ARG A 109 -3.03 13.58 15.46
CA ARG A 109 -2.67 13.88 16.85
C ARG A 109 -3.44 15.10 17.36
N GLY A 110 -3.83 15.05 18.63
CA GLY A 110 -4.48 16.18 19.32
C GLY A 110 -5.79 16.64 18.68
N LEU A 111 -6.45 15.77 17.92
CA LEU A 111 -7.75 16.05 17.32
C LEU A 111 -8.88 15.69 18.28
N ASP A 112 -9.88 16.57 18.40
CA ASP A 112 -11.07 16.32 19.24
C ASP A 112 -12.05 15.33 18.60
N ALA A 113 -11.99 15.19 17.27
CA ALA A 113 -12.85 14.30 16.50
C ALA A 113 -12.12 13.81 15.23
N PRO A 114 -12.51 12.63 14.68
CA PRO A 114 -11.98 12.17 13.39
C PRO A 114 -12.21 13.20 12.28
N PRO A 115 -11.25 13.39 11.37
CA PRO A 115 -11.46 14.26 10.21
C PRO A 115 -12.67 13.81 9.38
N GLU A 116 -13.34 14.76 8.76
CA GLU A 116 -14.56 14.49 7.99
C GLU A 116 -14.32 13.48 6.85
N GLY A 117 -15.31 12.62 6.60
CA GLY A 117 -15.30 11.67 5.48
C GLY A 117 -14.52 10.38 5.72
N PHE A 118 -13.76 10.28 6.82
CA PHE A 118 -13.11 9.02 7.20
C PHE A 118 -14.15 7.97 7.59
N LYS A 119 -13.97 6.74 7.09
CA LYS A 119 -14.73 5.57 7.56
C LYS A 119 -13.88 4.80 8.54
N LEU A 120 -14.44 4.59 9.73
CA LEU A 120 -13.75 3.97 10.85
C LEU A 120 -14.49 2.71 11.27
N GLU A 121 -13.78 1.58 11.34
CA GLU A 121 -14.32 0.32 11.85
C GLU A 121 -13.43 -0.17 12.99
N ASN A 122 -14.00 -0.29 14.20
CA ASN A 122 -13.29 -0.79 15.38
C ASN A 122 -11.95 -0.09 15.67
N VAL A 123 -11.93 1.23 15.51
CA VAL A 123 -10.81 2.11 15.89
C VAL A 123 -11.35 3.30 16.69
N VAL A 124 -10.50 3.85 17.54
CA VAL A 124 -10.79 5.04 18.33
C VAL A 124 -9.69 6.08 18.10
N LEU A 125 -10.08 7.35 18.15
CA LEU A 125 -9.14 8.47 18.10
C LEU A 125 -8.69 8.81 19.53
N THR A 126 -7.39 8.97 19.71
CA THR A 126 -6.75 9.39 20.96
C THR A 126 -5.86 10.60 20.71
N GLU A 127 -5.26 11.16 21.76
CA GLU A 127 -4.31 12.26 21.63
C GLU A 127 -3.11 11.90 20.73
N GLU A 128 -2.69 10.63 20.72
CA GLU A 128 -1.56 10.15 19.91
C GLU A 128 -1.94 9.80 18.46
N GLY A 129 -3.24 9.68 18.15
CA GLY A 129 -3.75 9.26 16.83
C GLY A 129 -4.77 8.13 16.92
N PHE A 130 -4.99 7.43 15.80
CA PHE A 130 -5.92 6.30 15.74
C PHE A 130 -5.31 5.03 16.31
N THR A 131 -6.10 4.30 17.11
CA THR A 131 -5.70 3.03 17.74
C THR A 131 -6.89 2.07 17.87
N LEU A 132 -6.68 0.82 18.27
CA LEU A 132 -7.77 -0.11 18.57
C LEU A 132 -8.38 0.20 19.94
N PRO A 133 -9.71 0.11 20.11
CA PRO A 133 -10.32 0.25 21.43
C PRO A 133 -9.79 -0.82 22.39
N PRO A 134 -9.60 -0.54 23.69
CA PRO A 134 -9.14 -1.54 24.66
C PRO A 134 -9.95 -2.84 24.58
N PRO A 135 -9.32 -4.01 24.84
CA PRO A 135 -10.05 -5.26 24.82
C PRO A 135 -11.18 -5.25 25.86
N ALA A 136 -12.30 -5.90 25.53
CA ALA A 136 -13.36 -6.13 26.50
C ALA A 136 -12.83 -7.03 27.64
N PRO A 137 -13.35 -6.89 28.88
CA PRO A 137 -12.92 -7.75 30.00
C PRO A 137 -13.08 -9.24 29.66
N GLY A 138 -11.99 -10.00 29.78
CA GLY A 138 -11.93 -11.43 29.43
C GLY A 138 -11.57 -11.72 27.96
N GLU A 139 -11.30 -10.69 27.15
CA GLU A 139 -10.88 -10.81 25.75
C GLU A 139 -9.46 -10.28 25.50
N GLU A 140 -8.65 -10.13 26.54
CA GLU A 140 -7.34 -9.45 26.47
C GLU A 140 -6.32 -10.13 25.55
N ASN A 141 -6.47 -11.43 25.30
CA ASN A 141 -5.60 -12.23 24.43
C ASN A 141 -6.28 -12.64 23.11
N LYS A 142 -7.41 -12.00 22.76
CA LYS A 142 -8.07 -12.26 21.48
C LYS A 142 -7.53 -11.29 20.42
N PRO A 143 -7.30 -11.76 19.18
CA PRO A 143 -6.94 -10.88 18.09
C PRO A 143 -7.98 -9.79 17.85
N ARG A 144 -7.52 -8.56 17.65
CA ARG A 144 -8.35 -7.39 17.32
C ARG A 144 -7.89 -6.80 16.00
N THR A 145 -8.84 -6.26 15.25
CA THR A 145 -8.58 -5.61 13.97
C THR A 145 -9.44 -4.36 13.85
N GLY A 146 -8.87 -3.30 13.31
CA GLY A 146 -9.57 -2.05 13.05
C GLY A 146 -9.17 -1.50 11.69
N ILE A 147 -10.06 -0.74 11.06
CA ILE A 147 -9.87 -0.20 9.71
C ILE A 147 -10.09 1.32 9.74
N ILE A 148 -9.20 2.04 9.08
CA ILE A 148 -9.26 3.47 8.82
C ILE A 148 -9.23 3.63 7.30
N GLU A 149 -10.33 4.08 6.69
CA GLU A 149 -10.38 4.39 5.25
C GLU A 149 -10.53 5.91 5.08
N SER A 150 -9.61 6.51 4.32
CA SER A 150 -9.65 7.94 4.00
C SER A 150 -10.80 8.25 3.03
N PRO A 151 -11.34 9.48 3.06
CA PRO A 151 -12.14 9.95 1.93
C PRO A 151 -11.26 10.03 0.66
N PRO A 152 -11.88 10.10 -0.54
CA PRO A 152 -11.19 10.51 -1.75
C PRO A 152 -10.49 11.85 -1.57
N GLN A 153 -9.23 11.94 -1.96
CA GLN A 153 -8.44 13.16 -1.96
C GLN A 153 -7.95 13.43 -3.39
N MET A 154 -8.13 14.67 -3.86
CA MET A 154 -7.67 15.10 -5.16
C MET A 154 -6.21 15.55 -5.08
N PHE A 155 -5.37 15.12 -6.02
CA PHE A 155 -3.99 15.59 -6.13
C PHE A 155 -3.91 17.05 -6.60
N ASP A 156 -2.86 17.74 -6.14
CA ASP A 156 -2.52 19.09 -6.61
C ASP A 156 -2.21 19.11 -8.12
N PHE A 157 -1.81 17.96 -8.67
CA PHE A 157 -1.62 17.71 -10.10
C PHE A 157 -1.78 16.21 -10.39
N PHE A 158 -2.10 15.87 -11.64
CA PHE A 158 -2.21 14.48 -12.07
C PHE A 158 -0.88 13.74 -11.89
N SER A 159 -0.89 12.61 -11.20
CA SER A 159 0.31 11.88 -10.82
C SER A 159 0.27 10.44 -11.30
N ASN A 160 1.41 9.91 -11.74
CA ASN A 160 1.58 8.52 -12.15
C ASN A 160 2.25 7.65 -11.08
N ALA A 161 2.65 8.24 -9.94
CA ALA A 161 3.36 7.53 -8.88
C ALA A 161 3.06 8.11 -7.50
N ILE A 162 2.78 7.24 -6.53
CA ILE A 162 2.64 7.61 -5.13
C ILE A 162 3.54 6.76 -4.24
N THR A 163 3.98 7.35 -3.13
CA THR A 163 4.71 6.68 -2.06
C THR A 163 4.01 7.02 -0.74
N PRO A 164 3.19 6.10 -0.22
CA PRO A 164 2.59 6.25 1.10
C PRO A 164 3.65 6.18 2.19
N MET A 165 3.51 7.01 3.21
CA MET A 165 4.39 7.08 4.36
C MET A 165 3.52 7.27 5.59
N TRP A 166 3.83 6.59 6.69
CA TRP A 166 3.03 6.71 7.90
C TRP A 166 3.91 6.78 9.14
N LYS A 167 3.39 7.42 10.19
CA LYS A 167 4.06 7.49 11.48
C LYS A 167 3.29 6.63 12.46
N GLU A 168 3.95 5.61 12.97
CA GLU A 168 3.34 4.59 13.81
C GLU A 168 4.11 4.32 15.10
N LYS A 169 3.39 3.71 16.04
CA LYS A 169 3.94 3.03 17.21
C LYS A 169 3.39 1.61 17.19
N LEU A 170 4.28 0.63 17.09
CA LEU A 170 3.94 -0.80 17.02
C LEU A 170 4.49 -1.52 18.25
N PRO A 171 3.71 -1.65 19.34
CA PRO A 171 4.06 -2.55 20.44
C PRO A 171 4.22 -4.00 19.98
N ASP A 172 4.88 -4.83 20.79
CA ASP A 172 5.02 -6.26 20.52
C ASP A 172 3.66 -6.93 20.30
N GLY A 173 3.57 -7.79 19.28
CA GLY A 173 2.32 -8.48 18.92
C GLY A 173 1.29 -7.60 18.20
N THR A 174 1.71 -6.45 17.69
CA THR A 174 0.87 -5.56 16.85
C THR A 174 1.43 -5.43 15.44
N ASP A 175 0.56 -5.10 14.49
CA ASP A 175 0.93 -4.91 13.08
C ASP A 175 0.06 -3.84 12.42
N MET A 176 0.55 -3.27 11.33
CA MET A 176 -0.15 -2.28 10.52
C MET A 176 -0.01 -2.60 9.03
N PHE A 177 -1.14 -2.59 8.33
CA PHE A 177 -1.18 -2.84 6.90
C PHE A 177 -1.75 -1.64 6.17
N VAL A 178 -1.09 -1.23 5.09
CA VAL A 178 -1.49 -0.07 4.29
C VAL A 178 -1.86 -0.53 2.89
N GLU A 179 -2.98 -0.01 2.40
CA GLU A 179 -3.41 -0.17 1.02
C GLU A 179 -3.76 1.20 0.43
N ALA A 180 -3.57 1.35 -0.88
CA ALA A 180 -3.95 2.55 -1.60
C ALA A 180 -4.78 2.22 -2.84
N GLN A 181 -5.67 3.14 -3.22
CA GLN A 181 -6.36 3.16 -4.50
C GLN A 181 -6.21 4.51 -5.15
N VAL A 182 -6.18 4.49 -6.47
CA VAL A 182 -6.18 5.69 -7.30
C VAL A 182 -7.36 5.70 -8.25
N SER A 183 -7.78 6.89 -8.64
CA SER A 183 -8.91 7.12 -9.53
C SER A 183 -8.64 8.32 -10.44
N PRO A 184 -9.11 8.31 -11.69
CA PRO A 184 -8.93 9.45 -12.58
C PRO A 184 -9.93 10.57 -12.26
N ASP A 185 -11.08 10.24 -11.66
CA ASP A 185 -12.25 11.13 -11.51
C ASP A 185 -12.90 11.08 -10.11
N GLY A 186 -12.35 10.30 -9.17
CA GLY A 186 -12.89 10.14 -7.82
C GLY A 186 -14.11 9.21 -7.74
N VAL A 187 -14.57 8.65 -8.87
CA VAL A 187 -15.76 7.79 -8.97
C VAL A 187 -15.37 6.38 -9.40
N HIS A 188 -14.52 6.25 -10.42
CA HIS A 188 -14.05 4.97 -10.94
C HIS A 188 -12.70 4.62 -10.32
N TRP A 189 -12.72 3.67 -9.39
CA TRP A 189 -11.54 3.30 -8.61
C TRP A 189 -10.84 2.07 -9.17
N GLY A 190 -9.51 2.12 -9.21
CA GLY A 190 -8.68 0.92 -9.41
C GLY A 190 -8.78 -0.06 -8.23
N PRO A 191 -8.19 -1.25 -8.33
CA PRO A 191 -8.13 -2.20 -7.23
C PRO A 191 -7.24 -1.68 -6.09
N TRP A 192 -7.55 -2.09 -4.84
CA TRP A 192 -6.68 -1.81 -3.69
C TRP A 192 -5.31 -2.46 -3.92
N GLN A 193 -4.25 -1.66 -3.80
CA GLN A 193 -2.86 -2.10 -3.88
C GLN A 193 -2.29 -2.16 -2.47
N TRP A 194 -1.71 -3.30 -2.11
CA TRP A 194 -0.94 -3.43 -0.88
C TRP A 194 0.34 -2.62 -0.99
N VAL A 195 0.65 -1.91 0.10
CA VAL A 195 1.86 -1.12 0.24
C VAL A 195 2.74 -1.86 1.24
N GLU A 196 3.85 -2.39 0.77
CA GLU A 196 4.84 -3.04 1.61
C GLU A 196 5.72 -1.97 2.25
N ILE A 197 6.32 -2.26 3.40
CA ILE A 197 7.35 -1.39 3.96
C ILE A 197 8.57 -1.47 3.03
N ASP A 198 9.12 -0.32 2.67
CA ASP A 198 10.40 -0.25 1.98
C ASP A 198 11.52 -0.56 3.00
N GLU A 199 11.90 -1.84 3.10
CA GLU A 199 12.92 -2.33 4.02
C GLU A 199 14.28 -1.65 3.80
N ASP A 200 14.57 -1.24 2.56
CA ASP A 200 15.80 -0.50 2.23
C ASP A 200 15.76 0.93 2.75
N SER A 201 14.58 1.48 3.05
CA SER A 201 14.40 2.83 3.59
C SER A 201 14.09 2.87 5.09
N PHE A 202 13.76 1.72 5.71
CA PHE A 202 13.36 1.65 7.11
C PHE A 202 14.50 2.11 8.05
N GLY A 203 14.22 3.13 8.88
CA GLY A 203 15.20 3.72 9.79
C GLY A 203 16.27 4.60 9.13
N GLN A 204 16.22 4.81 7.81
CA GLN A 204 17.25 5.55 7.07
C GLN A 204 16.96 7.04 6.88
N VAL A 205 15.75 7.50 7.24
CA VAL A 205 15.45 8.94 7.18
C VAL A 205 16.21 9.65 8.30
N SER A 206 17.23 10.42 7.94
CA SER A 206 17.99 11.24 8.90
C SER A 206 17.07 12.25 9.61
N PRO A 207 17.27 12.53 10.92
CA PRO A 207 16.51 13.55 11.65
C PRO A 207 16.75 14.97 11.12
N THR A 208 17.87 15.19 10.43
CA THR A 208 18.23 16.48 9.85
C THR A 208 18.72 16.31 8.41
N TYR A 209 18.51 17.32 7.59
CA TYR A 209 19.15 17.44 6.28
C TYR A 209 20.67 17.68 6.44
N PRO A 210 21.47 17.51 5.38
CA PRO A 210 22.91 17.80 5.42
C PRO A 210 23.26 19.24 5.84
N ASP A 211 22.33 20.18 5.68
CA ASP A 211 22.46 21.57 6.10
C ASP A 211 22.06 21.82 7.57
N GLY A 212 21.67 20.77 8.32
CA GLY A 212 21.29 20.82 9.72
C GLY A 212 19.81 21.15 9.98
N ARG A 213 19.01 21.48 8.95
CA ARG A 213 17.57 21.73 9.14
C ARG A 213 16.82 20.43 9.51
N PRO A 214 15.76 20.48 10.32
CA PRO A 214 14.96 19.30 10.64
C PRO A 214 14.37 18.64 9.39
N ASN A 215 14.43 17.32 9.32
CA ASN A 215 13.80 16.56 8.25
C ASN A 215 12.34 16.25 8.60
N PRO A 216 11.35 16.79 7.86
CA PRO A 216 9.93 16.57 8.14
C PRO A 216 9.48 15.12 7.90
N ASN A 217 10.29 14.28 7.26
CA ASN A 217 10.02 12.86 7.04
C ASN A 217 10.62 11.98 8.15
N TYR A 218 11.34 12.55 9.12
CA TYR A 218 11.95 11.78 10.19
C TYR A 218 10.90 11.03 11.03
N GLY A 219 11.14 9.75 11.27
CA GLY A 219 10.27 8.87 12.04
C GLY A 219 9.04 8.36 11.29
N TYR A 220 8.95 8.57 9.98
CA TYR A 220 7.97 7.88 9.14
C TYR A 220 8.50 6.51 8.71
N THR A 221 7.62 5.52 8.73
CA THR A 221 7.73 4.29 7.94
C THR A 221 7.41 4.62 6.48
N ILE A 222 8.33 4.28 5.57
CA ILE A 222 8.17 4.52 4.14
C ILE A 222 7.63 3.26 3.49
N GLY A 223 6.54 3.38 2.75
CA GLY A 223 5.98 2.31 1.94
C GLY A 223 6.62 2.23 0.56
N THR A 224 6.42 1.12 -0.14
CA THR A 224 6.85 0.94 -1.53
C THR A 224 6.17 1.96 -2.45
N THR A 225 6.92 2.42 -3.45
CA THR A 225 6.39 3.30 -4.48
C THR A 225 5.46 2.54 -5.42
N LEU A 226 4.21 2.97 -5.50
CA LEU A 226 3.23 2.50 -6.48
C LEU A 226 3.30 3.39 -7.71
N ALA A 227 3.67 2.83 -8.87
CA ALA A 227 3.80 3.57 -10.12
C ALA A 227 3.02 2.89 -11.26
N TRP A 228 2.36 3.69 -12.10
CA TRP A 228 1.46 3.23 -13.18
C TRP A 228 1.98 3.57 -14.58
N GLY A 229 3.30 3.64 -14.76
CA GLY A 229 3.91 3.93 -16.06
C GLY A 229 3.50 5.31 -16.57
N LEU A 230 2.85 5.37 -17.74
CA LEU A 230 2.38 6.63 -18.34
C LEU A 230 0.95 7.03 -17.91
N THR A 231 0.26 6.18 -17.16
CA THR A 231 -1.11 6.47 -16.70
C THR A 231 -1.05 7.41 -15.51
N GLN A 232 -1.75 8.53 -15.61
CA GLN A 232 -1.87 9.51 -14.54
C GLN A 232 -3.24 9.43 -13.86
N TRP A 233 -3.26 9.75 -12.57
CA TRP A 233 -4.45 9.72 -11.72
C TRP A 233 -4.65 11.08 -11.05
N GLY A 234 -5.91 11.48 -10.86
CA GLY A 234 -6.27 12.74 -10.22
C GLY A 234 -6.64 12.59 -8.75
N TYR A 235 -6.95 11.38 -8.31
CA TYR A 235 -7.45 11.10 -6.96
C TYR A 235 -6.75 9.90 -6.32
N VAL A 236 -6.67 9.94 -5.00
CA VAL A 236 -6.20 8.84 -4.16
C VAL A 236 -7.11 8.66 -2.96
N ARG A 237 -7.16 7.43 -2.46
CA ARG A 237 -7.59 7.14 -1.10
C ARG A 237 -6.73 6.02 -0.54
N TYR A 238 -6.65 5.93 0.77
CA TYR A 238 -5.90 4.89 1.44
C TYR A 238 -6.75 4.20 2.50
N ARG A 239 -6.35 2.98 2.82
CA ARG A 239 -6.92 2.20 3.91
C ARG A 239 -5.78 1.69 4.77
N VAL A 240 -5.91 1.88 6.08
CA VAL A 240 -4.97 1.34 7.06
C VAL A 240 -5.72 0.32 7.92
N ARG A 241 -5.18 -0.88 8.03
CA ARG A 241 -5.68 -1.92 8.92
C ARG A 241 -4.72 -2.06 10.10
N LEU A 242 -5.25 -1.82 11.28
CA LEU A 242 -4.57 -2.03 12.55
C LEU A 242 -4.83 -3.45 13.04
N PHE A 243 -3.81 -4.11 13.59
CA PHE A 243 -3.91 -5.46 14.13
C PHE A 243 -3.20 -5.57 15.48
N SER A 244 -3.75 -6.37 16.39
CA SER A 244 -3.11 -6.74 17.65
C SER A 244 -3.53 -8.14 18.08
N GLU A 245 -2.59 -8.95 18.57
CA GLU A 245 -2.84 -10.27 19.17
C GLU A 245 -3.11 -10.19 20.69
N GLY A 246 -2.92 -9.04 21.32
CA GLY A 246 -2.93 -8.89 22.77
C GLY A 246 -3.59 -7.59 23.27
N PRO A 247 -3.28 -7.15 24.50
CA PRO A 247 -3.90 -5.97 25.10
C PRO A 247 -3.36 -4.66 24.52
N GLU A 248 -2.11 -4.65 24.09
CA GLU A 248 -1.47 -3.50 23.45
C GLU A 248 -2.10 -3.20 22.08
N SER A 249 -1.91 -1.98 21.58
CA SER A 249 -2.51 -1.56 20.32
C SER A 249 -1.54 -0.76 19.47
N PRO A 250 -1.52 -0.97 18.14
CA PRO A 250 -0.77 -0.10 17.27
C PRO A 250 -1.43 1.30 17.25
N VAL A 251 -0.62 2.33 17.04
CA VAL A 251 -1.08 3.70 16.89
C VAL A 251 -0.66 4.23 15.54
N LEU A 252 -1.61 4.77 14.77
CA LEU A 252 -1.35 5.57 13.56
C LEU A 252 -1.48 7.05 13.93
N SER A 253 -0.34 7.74 14.05
CA SER A 253 -0.30 9.16 14.40
C SER A 253 -0.45 10.08 13.20
N MET A 254 0.17 9.73 12.07
CA MET A 254 0.15 10.54 10.86
C MET A 254 0.22 9.66 9.63
N PHE A 255 -0.39 10.12 8.54
CA PHE A 255 -0.28 9.52 7.21
C PHE A 255 0.12 10.60 6.21
N ARG A 256 1.03 10.27 5.30
CA ARG A 256 1.51 11.16 4.25
C ARG A 256 1.55 10.40 2.94
N ILE A 257 1.16 11.07 1.86
CA ILE A 257 1.33 10.55 0.50
C ILE A 257 2.29 11.50 -0.20
N PHE A 258 3.49 11.02 -0.51
CA PHE A 258 4.32 11.65 -1.52
C PHE A 258 3.79 11.24 -2.90
N PHE A 259 3.65 12.19 -3.81
CA PHE A 259 3.24 11.89 -5.17
C PHE A 259 4.02 12.72 -6.17
N GLN A 260 4.29 12.11 -7.32
CA GLN A 260 5.15 12.65 -8.35
C GLN A 260 4.57 12.36 -9.73
N ASP A 261 4.77 13.27 -10.68
CA ASP A 261 4.61 12.97 -12.09
C ASP A 261 5.98 12.77 -12.75
N SER A 262 6.34 11.51 -13.02
CA SER A 262 7.59 11.16 -13.72
C SER A 262 7.44 11.09 -15.24
N THR A 263 6.24 11.35 -15.79
CA THR A 263 6.00 11.31 -17.24
C THR A 263 6.40 12.60 -17.95
N LEU A 264 6.42 13.71 -17.24
CA LEU A 264 6.83 15.02 -17.76
C LEU A 264 8.37 15.14 -17.69
N GLY A 265 9.03 14.68 -18.76
CA GLY A 265 10.49 14.63 -18.86
C GLY A 265 11.25 15.98 -18.86
N GLU A 266 10.58 17.12 -18.72
CA GLU A 266 11.20 18.46 -18.73
C GLU A 266 10.45 19.45 -17.82
N GLY A 267 10.13 19.00 -16.60
CA GLY A 267 9.67 19.79 -15.47
C GLY A 267 9.49 21.31 -15.61
N GLN A 268 8.23 21.72 -15.75
CA GLN A 268 7.71 22.87 -15.02
C GLN A 268 6.64 22.35 -14.07
N VAL A 269 6.77 22.66 -12.78
CA VAL A 269 5.62 22.67 -11.88
C VAL A 269 4.60 23.63 -12.51
N ALA A 270 3.31 23.25 -12.56
CA ALA A 270 2.26 24.17 -12.96
C ALA A 270 2.37 25.45 -12.12
N ASP A 271 2.59 26.58 -12.77
CA ASP A 271 2.53 27.88 -12.11
C ASP A 271 1.15 27.97 -11.43
N PRO A 272 1.04 28.19 -10.12
CA PRO A 272 -0.25 28.34 -9.44
C PRO A 272 -1.14 29.44 -10.05
N ALA A 273 -0.59 30.37 -10.85
CA ALA A 273 -1.36 31.33 -11.65
C ALA A 273 -2.03 30.74 -12.90
N THR A 274 -1.69 29.51 -13.30
CA THR A 274 -2.16 28.83 -14.53
C THR A 274 -3.02 27.59 -14.28
N MET A 275 -3.20 27.19 -13.02
CA MET A 275 -4.18 26.15 -12.70
C MET A 275 -5.59 26.67 -12.98
N PRO A 276 -6.48 25.89 -13.63
CA PRO A 276 -7.88 26.25 -13.69
C PRO A 276 -8.38 26.40 -12.25
N GLN A 277 -8.83 27.59 -11.90
CA GLN A 277 -9.60 27.80 -10.68
C GLN A 277 -10.78 26.82 -10.78
N VAL A 278 -10.74 25.75 -10.00
CA VAL A 278 -11.90 24.90 -9.83
C VAL A 278 -12.89 25.77 -9.08
N GLU A 279 -13.77 26.44 -9.82
CA GLU A 279 -14.96 27.06 -9.24
C GLU A 279 -15.72 25.91 -8.57
N TYR A 280 -15.58 25.81 -7.26
CA TYR A 280 -16.50 25.04 -6.44
C TYR A 280 -17.87 25.68 -6.67
N THR A 281 -18.63 25.07 -7.57
CA THR A 281 -20.05 25.38 -7.66
C THR A 281 -20.64 24.79 -6.40
N GLU A 282 -20.76 25.65 -5.37
CA GLU A 282 -21.53 25.38 -4.17
C GLU A 282 -22.91 24.93 -4.64
N THR A 283 -23.11 23.61 -4.70
CA THR A 283 -24.44 23.07 -4.93
C THR A 283 -25.15 23.28 -3.61
N ALA A 284 -25.72 24.47 -3.46
CA ALA A 284 -26.54 24.82 -2.32
C ALA A 284 -27.62 23.73 -2.22
N GLN A 285 -27.42 22.81 -1.29
CA GLN A 285 -28.48 21.95 -0.80
C GLN A 285 -29.51 22.90 -0.20
N GLN A 286 -30.51 23.20 -1.01
CA GLN A 286 -31.69 23.94 -0.62
C GLN A 286 -32.38 23.10 0.44
N SER A 287 -32.05 23.37 1.71
CA SER A 287 -32.73 22.82 2.87
C SER A 287 -34.18 23.27 2.79
N ALA A 288 -35.05 22.36 2.36
CA ALA A 288 -36.48 22.53 2.44
C ALA A 288 -36.85 22.71 3.92
N SER A 289 -37.17 23.95 4.31
CA SER A 289 -37.77 24.24 5.60
C SER A 289 -39.08 23.46 5.72
N PRO A 290 -39.32 22.72 6.81
CA PRO A 290 -40.62 22.11 7.03
C PRO A 290 -41.62 23.23 7.29
N THR A 291 -42.61 23.34 6.39
CA THR A 291 -43.77 24.22 6.54
C THR A 291 -44.46 23.90 7.86
N GLU A 292 -44.54 24.89 8.75
CA GLU A 292 -45.38 24.87 9.95
C GLU A 292 -46.83 24.58 9.55
N GLY A 293 -47.31 23.39 9.91
CA GLY A 293 -48.72 23.05 9.87
C GLY A 293 -49.44 23.86 10.95
N GLY A 294 -50.23 24.82 10.49
CA GLY A 294 -51.04 25.70 11.34
C GLY A 294 -52.03 24.94 12.22
N ASN A 295 -52.12 25.40 13.46
CA ASN A 295 -53.28 25.19 14.32
C ASN A 295 -54.54 25.75 13.65
N VAL A 296 -55.53 24.90 13.45
CA VAL A 296 -56.93 25.30 13.30
C VAL A 296 -57.65 24.87 14.58
N GLN A 297 -58.45 25.81 15.08
CA GLN A 297 -59.28 25.75 16.29
C GLN A 297 -60.20 24.54 16.36
#